data_AF-A0A971DXT8-F1
#
_entry.id   AF-A0A971DXT8-F1
#
_cell.length_a   1.000
_cell.length_b   1.000
_cell.length_c   1.000
_cell.angle_alpha   90.00
_cell.angle_beta   90.00
_cell.angle_gamma   90.00
#
_symmetry.space_group_name_H-M   'P 1'
#
loop_
_entity.id
_entity.type
_entity.pdbx_description
1 polymer ?
#
loop_
_entity_poly.entity_id
_entity_poly.type
_entity_poly.pdbx_seq_one_letter_code
_entity_poly.pdbx_strand_id
1 'polypeptide(L)' 'MIEKKQNHISSPDMSKLKVVVIDARTRIYVPLDEDPEVARARYWSHRDVKN' A
#
# COMPACT_ATOMS: atom_id res chain seq x y z
N MET A 1 -0.55 33.38 -20.56
CA MET A 1 0.14 32.73 -19.42
C MET A 1 -0.57 31.39 -19.21
N ILE A 2 0.11 30.26 -19.38
CA ILE A 2 -0.51 28.94 -19.20
C ILE A 2 -0.38 28.58 -17.72
N GLU A 3 -1.47 28.78 -16.98
CA GLU A 3 -1.57 28.43 -15.58
C GLU A 3 -1.60 26.90 -15.45
N LYS A 4 -0.42 26.30 -15.23
CA LYS A 4 -0.30 24.88 -14.92
C LYS A 4 -0.93 24.67 -13.54
N LYS A 5 -2.19 24.23 -13.50
CA LYS A 5 -2.81 23.70 -12.27
C LYS A 5 -1.86 22.64 -11.72
N GLN A 6 -1.17 22.96 -10.62
CA GLN A 6 -0.38 21.98 -9.89
C GLN A 6 -1.34 20.86 -9.51
N ASN A 7 -1.14 19.68 -10.09
CA ASN A 7 -1.88 18.50 -9.69
C ASN A 7 -1.53 18.27 -8.23
N HIS A 8 -2.48 18.51 -7.33
CA HIS A 8 -2.27 18.33 -5.89
C HIS A 8 -2.18 16.83 -5.65
N ILE A 9 -0.97 16.27 -5.74
CA ILE A 9 -0.70 14.89 -5.39
C ILE A 9 -0.56 14.87 -3.88
N SER A 10 -1.69 14.76 -3.19
CA SER A 10 -1.69 14.54 -1.75
C SER A 10 -1.09 13.17 -1.48
N SER A 11 -0.07 13.13 -0.62
CA SER A 11 0.44 11.85 -0.13
C SER A 11 -0.64 11.17 0.71
N PRO A 12 -0.77 9.83 0.66
CA PRO A 12 -1.70 9.11 1.52
C PRO A 12 -1.41 9.39 3.00
N ASP A 13 -2.45 9.58 3.80
CA ASP A 13 -2.33 9.75 5.25
C ASP A 13 -1.78 8.46 5.89
N MET A 14 -0.50 8.46 6.24
CA MET A 14 0.17 7.32 6.87
C MET A 14 -0.45 6.94 8.22
N SER A 15 -1.07 7.89 8.93
CA SER A 15 -1.76 7.64 10.20
C SER A 15 -2.98 6.72 10.09
N LYS A 16 -3.52 6.55 8.87
CA LYS A 16 -4.67 5.68 8.59
C LYS A 16 -4.26 4.29 8.09
N LEU A 17 -2.95 4.00 8.11
CA LEU A 17 -2.38 2.75 7.61
C LEU A 17 -1.64 2.02 8.73
N LYS A 18 -1.72 0.70 8.71
CA LYS A 18 -0.86 -0.18 9.51
C LYS A 18 0.17 -0.88 8.65
N VAL A 19 1.32 -1.12 9.26
CA VAL A 19 2.42 -1.87 8.65
C VAL A 19 2.17 -3.36 8.89
N VAL A 20 2.10 -4.14 7.83
CA VAL A 20 2.13 -5.60 7.88
C VAL A 20 3.47 -6.07 7.33
N VAL A 21 4.19 -6.81 8.16
CA VAL A 21 5.48 -7.39 7.79
C VAL A 21 5.24 -8.72 7.08
N ILE A 22 5.68 -8.82 5.83
CA ILE A 22 5.56 -10.04 5.02
C ILE A 22 6.78 -10.93 5.23
N ASP A 23 7.97 -10.33 5.14
CA ASP A 23 9.27 -10.98 5.36
C ASP A 23 10.29 -9.96 5.90
N ALA A 24 11.53 -10.38 6.12
CA ALA A 24 12.58 -9.53 6.69
C ALA A 24 12.86 -8.26 5.86
N ARG A 25 12.59 -8.28 4.56
CA ARG A 25 12.83 -7.17 3.61
C ARG A 25 11.54 -6.50 3.14
N THR A 26 10.41 -7.19 3.18
CA THR A 26 9.15 -6.68 2.66
C THR A 26 8.17 -6.28 3.74
N ARG A 27 7.71 -5.02 3.66
CA ARG A 27 6.64 -4.47 4.49
C ARG A 27 5.59 -3.84 3.57
N ILE A 28 4.33 -4.08 3.87
CA ILE A 28 3.21 -3.47 3.15
C ILE A 28 2.40 -2.58 4.10
N TYR A 29 1.81 -1.53 3.55
CA TYR A 29 0.94 -0.62 4.27
C TYR A 29 -0.50 -0.89 3.85
N VAL A 30 -1.36 -1.17 4.82
CA VAL A 30 -2.76 -1.52 4.59
C VAL A 30 -3.67 -0.72 5.50
N PRO A 31 -4.97 -0.58 5.17
CA PRO A 31 -5.92 0.09 6.06
C PRO A 31 -5.94 -0.51 7.45
N LEU A 32 -6.20 0.32 8.47
CA LEU A 32 -6.24 -0.11 9.86
C LEU A 32 -7.24 -1.27 10.10
N ASP A 33 -8.35 -1.25 9.38
CA ASP A 33 -9.42 -2.25 9.45
C ASP A 33 -9.11 -3.56 8.69
N GLU A 34 -8.07 -3.62 7.86
CA GLU A 34 -7.79 -4.80 7.02
C GLU A 34 -7.02 -5.89 7.77
N ASP A 35 -7.50 -7.12 7.83
CA ASP A 35 -6.81 -8.20 8.54
C ASP A 35 -5.38 -8.47 7.99
N PRO A 36 -4.36 -8.57 8.86
CA PRO A 36 -2.97 -8.74 8.43
C PRO A 36 -2.72 -10.08 7.74
N GLU A 37 -3.55 -11.09 7.97
CA GLU A 37 -3.48 -12.40 7.29
C GLU A 37 -4.03 -12.31 5.87
N VAL A 38 -5.16 -11.62 5.69
CA VAL A 38 -5.76 -11.36 4.37
C VAL A 38 -4.83 -10.51 3.51
N ALA A 39 -4.24 -9.47 4.10
CA ALA A 39 -3.24 -8.64 3.44
C ALA A 39 -2.00 -9.44 2.98
N ARG A 40 -1.53 -10.36 3.83
CA ARG A 40 -0.44 -11.29 3.51
C ARG A 40 -0.80 -12.20 2.34
N ALA A 41 -1.95 -12.87 2.41
CA ALA A 41 -2.45 -13.73 1.34
C ALA A 41 -2.56 -12.97 0.01
N ARG A 42 -3.17 -11.77 0.03
CA ARG A 42 -3.30 -10.91 -1.16
C ARG A 42 -1.95 -10.57 -1.79
N TYR A 43 -0.95 -10.24 -0.98
CA TYR A 43 0.39 -9.92 -1.45
C TYR A 43 1.01 -11.11 -2.19
N TRP A 44 0.94 -12.32 -1.61
CA TRP A 44 1.46 -13.54 -2.24
C TRP A 44 0.68 -13.93 -3.49
N SER A 45 -0.66 -13.85 -3.45
CA SER A 45 -1.49 -14.11 -4.64
C SER A 45 -1.14 -13.19 -5.80
N HIS A 46 -0.85 -11.90 -5.57
CA HIS A 46 -0.44 -10.98 -6.64
C HIS A 46 0.97 -11.23 -7.17
N ARG A 47 1.86 -11.76 -6.32
CA ARG A 47 3.25 -12.02 -6.68
C ARG A 47 3.41 -13.26 -7.56
N ASP A 48 2.55 -14.25 -7.38
CA ASP A 48 2.57 -15.51 -8.13
C ASP A 48 2.06 -15.36 -9.58
N VAL A 49 1.14 -14.41 -9.84
CA VAL A 49 0.55 -14.20 -11.19
C VAL A 49 1.51 -13.57 -12.23
N LYS A 50 2.79 -13.41 -11.89
CA LYS A 50 3.81 -12.80 -12.79
C LYS A 50 4.84 -13.79 -13.33
N ASN A 51 4.57 -15.09 -13.28
CA ASN A 51 5.37 -16.11 -13.97
C ASN A 51 4.66 -16.63 -15.23
#